data_AF-A0A483BAC0-F1
#
_entry.id   AF-A0A483BAC0-F1
#
_cell.length_a   1.000
_cell.length_b   1.000
_cell.length_c   1.000
_cell.angle_alpha   90.00
_cell.angle_beta   90.00
_cell.angle_gamma   90.00
#
_symmetry.space_group_name_H-M   'P 1'
#
loop_
_entity.id
_entity.type
_entity.pdbx_description
1 polymer ?
#
loop_
_entity_poly.entity_id
_entity_poly.type
_entity_poly.pdbx_seq_one_letter_code
_entity_poly.pdbx_strand_id
1 'polypeptide(L)'
;MAFLEVNYYSRVLGMNRVMNVLLPEESDHNPNWTNDSLKDLPVLYLLHGMSGNHFDWQRKSDIERLLRQTKLAVIMPATDLAWYTNTDYGMNYFDAISQELPRKVASLFPQISTKRKKHFVAGMSMGGYGAFKLAFSSSYFSYAASLSGTLISSLNYPGFLDMEKQAYWKGIFGDLDKFSGSKNDIFELAKRQSNTGIELPKLYAWVGQQDFLYGANEKAIPRLRKMGYDVSYETNPGDHEWYYWSKYIENILQWLPINYQAEKRLS
;
A
#
# COMPACT_ATOMS: atom_id res chain seq x y z
N MET A 1 -20.35 6.24 4.10
CA MET A 1 -19.53 5.43 3.17
C MET A 1 -19.96 4.02 3.47
N ALA A 2 -20.19 3.22 2.44
CA ALA A 2 -20.47 1.81 2.67
C ALA A 2 -19.18 1.13 3.08
N PHE A 3 -19.19 0.47 4.25
CA PHE A 3 -18.16 -0.48 4.65
C PHE A 3 -18.62 -1.88 4.25
N LEU A 4 -17.89 -2.53 3.35
CA LEU A 4 -18.18 -3.87 2.88
C LEU A 4 -17.06 -4.83 3.28
N GLU A 5 -17.45 -5.93 3.91
CA GLU A 5 -16.58 -7.08 4.13
C GLU A 5 -16.83 -8.09 3.02
N VAL A 6 -15.80 -8.38 2.22
CA VAL A 6 -15.94 -9.26 1.06
C VAL A 6 -15.11 -10.52 1.28
N ASN A 7 -15.80 -11.66 1.29
CA ASN A 7 -15.17 -12.96 1.20
C ASN A 7 -15.24 -13.45 -0.26
N TYR A 8 -14.10 -13.84 -0.83
CA TYR A 8 -14.01 -14.29 -2.22
C TYR A 8 -13.02 -15.43 -2.37
N TYR A 9 -13.28 -16.32 -3.34
CA TYR A 9 -12.32 -17.37 -3.68
C TYR A 9 -11.17 -16.81 -4.53
N SER A 10 -9.94 -16.93 -4.02
CA SER A 10 -8.71 -16.69 -4.74
C SER A 10 -8.30 -17.95 -5.49
N ARG A 11 -8.30 -17.90 -6.82
CA ARG A 11 -7.80 -19.00 -7.64
C ARG A 11 -6.28 -19.10 -7.57
N VAL A 12 -5.59 -17.98 -7.36
CA VAL A 12 -4.13 -17.95 -7.22
C VAL A 12 -3.66 -18.65 -5.95
N LEU A 13 -4.36 -18.44 -4.83
CA LEU A 13 -4.03 -19.06 -3.54
C LEU A 13 -4.79 -20.37 -3.27
N GLY A 14 -5.76 -20.72 -4.12
CA GLY A 14 -6.58 -21.92 -3.96
C GLY A 14 -7.50 -21.90 -2.73
N MET A 15 -7.76 -20.73 -2.15
CA MET A 15 -8.51 -20.59 -0.89
C MET A 15 -9.40 -19.35 -0.87
N ASN A 16 -10.36 -19.34 0.06
CA ASN A 16 -11.13 -18.14 0.37
C ASN A 16 -10.24 -17.07 1.00
N ARG A 17 -10.38 -15.85 0.53
CA ARG A 17 -9.66 -14.65 0.99
C ARG A 17 -10.65 -13.55 1.29
N VAL A 18 -10.14 -12.53 1.98
CA VAL A 18 -10.92 -11.42 2.51
C VAL A 18 -10.34 -10.09 2.06
N MET A 19 -11.21 -9.13 1.81
CA MET A 19 -10.88 -7.72 1.68
C MET A 19 -11.97 -6.88 2.32
N ASN A 20 -11.57 -5.78 2.93
CA ASN A 20 -12.50 -4.74 3.34
C ASN A 20 -12.51 -3.64 2.27
N VAL A 21 -13.70 -3.07 2.05
CA VAL A 21 -13.91 -2.03 1.04
C VAL A 21 -14.63 -0.86 1.69
N LEU A 22 -14.05 0.33 1.55
CA LEU A 22 -14.79 1.58 1.74
C LEU A 22 -15.24 2.08 0.39
N LEU A 23 -16.54 2.22 0.21
CA LEU A 23 -17.14 2.65 -1.05
C LEU A 23 -17.94 3.94 -0.84
N PRO A 24 -17.64 5.01 -1.61
CA PRO A 24 -18.49 6.19 -1.66
C PRO A 24 -19.94 5.83 -2.03
N GLU A 25 -20.89 6.35 -1.26
CA GLU A 25 -22.33 6.09 -1.44
C GLU A 25 -23.13 7.39 -1.29
N GLU A 26 -24.31 7.42 -1.89
CA GLU A 26 -25.31 8.45 -1.62
C GLU A 26 -25.73 8.38 -0.15
N SER A 27 -25.72 9.51 0.55
CA SER A 27 -26.12 9.60 1.96
C SER A 27 -26.49 11.04 2.31
N ASP A 28 -27.17 11.24 3.43
CA ASP A 28 -27.53 12.58 3.95
C ASP A 28 -26.30 13.47 4.21
N HIS A 29 -25.13 12.86 4.37
CA HIS A 29 -23.86 13.58 4.53
C HIS A 29 -23.26 14.09 3.22
N ASN A 30 -23.74 13.57 2.09
CA ASN A 30 -23.31 13.91 0.74
C ASN A 30 -24.52 14.07 -0.22
N PRO A 31 -25.46 14.99 0.05
CA PRO A 31 -26.72 15.08 -0.69
C PRO A 31 -26.57 15.45 -2.17
N ASN A 32 -25.39 15.95 -2.57
CA ASN A 32 -25.07 16.30 -3.95
C ASN A 32 -24.45 15.15 -4.75
N TRP A 33 -24.24 13.98 -4.15
CA TRP A 33 -23.75 12.81 -4.88
C TRP A 33 -24.90 12.13 -5.59
N THR A 34 -24.71 11.87 -6.87
CA THR A 34 -25.61 11.08 -7.72
C THR A 34 -24.90 9.83 -8.23
N ASN A 35 -25.66 8.82 -8.66
CA ASN A 35 -25.17 7.64 -9.36
C ASN A 35 -24.13 7.94 -10.46
N ASP A 36 -24.37 8.96 -11.30
CA ASP A 36 -23.42 9.34 -12.34
C ASP A 36 -22.11 9.88 -11.77
N SER A 37 -22.23 10.62 -10.68
CA SER A 37 -21.09 11.22 -9.98
C SER A 37 -20.30 10.19 -9.15
N LEU A 38 -20.83 8.97 -8.99
CA LEU A 38 -20.22 7.83 -8.31
C LEU A 38 -19.69 6.76 -9.28
N LYS A 39 -19.58 7.10 -10.58
CA LYS A 39 -18.88 6.28 -11.60
C LYS A 39 -17.43 6.73 -11.76
N ASP A 40 -16.59 5.86 -12.31
CA ASP A 40 -15.17 6.11 -12.59
C ASP A 40 -14.41 6.57 -11.32
N LEU A 41 -14.72 5.98 -10.17
CA LEU A 41 -14.15 6.35 -8.88
C LEU A 41 -12.65 6.04 -8.83
N PRO A 42 -11.80 6.94 -8.29
CA PRO A 42 -10.45 6.56 -7.92
C PRO A 42 -10.45 5.49 -6.83
N VAL A 43 -9.36 4.73 -6.77
CA VAL A 43 -9.17 3.65 -5.80
C VAL A 43 -7.79 3.73 -5.15
N LEU A 44 -7.78 3.60 -3.82
CA LEU A 44 -6.59 3.43 -3.00
C LEU A 44 -6.54 2.00 -2.47
N TYR A 45 -5.49 1.26 -2.82
CA TYR A 45 -5.17 -0.02 -2.18
C TYR A 45 -4.34 0.25 -0.93
N LEU A 46 -4.90 -0.06 0.24
CA LEU A 46 -4.34 0.33 1.54
C LEU A 46 -3.87 -0.91 2.31
N LEU A 47 -2.53 -1.05 2.41
CA LEU A 47 -1.84 -2.27 2.78
C LEU A 47 -1.44 -2.28 4.26
N HIS A 48 -1.65 -3.40 4.94
CA HIS A 48 -1.36 -3.58 6.36
C HIS A 48 0.10 -3.97 6.63
N GLY A 49 0.52 -3.80 7.88
CA GLY A 49 1.83 -4.22 8.37
C GLY A 49 1.93 -5.70 8.74
N MET A 50 3.13 -6.12 9.13
CA MET A 50 3.34 -7.41 9.78
C MET A 50 2.49 -7.48 11.05
N SER A 51 1.99 -8.68 11.40
CA SER A 51 0.99 -8.94 12.47
C SER A 51 -0.44 -8.42 12.22
N GLY A 52 -0.64 -7.63 11.16
CA GLY A 52 -1.95 -7.08 10.80
C GLY A 52 -2.75 -7.92 9.81
N ASN A 53 -3.94 -7.42 9.47
CA ASN A 53 -4.76 -7.94 8.36
C ASN A 53 -5.62 -6.81 7.73
N HIS A 54 -6.57 -7.18 6.86
CA HIS A 54 -7.53 -6.28 6.20
C HIS A 54 -8.37 -5.34 7.11
N PHE A 55 -8.43 -5.57 8.44
CA PHE A 55 -9.12 -4.68 9.38
C PHE A 55 -8.25 -3.58 9.98
N ASP A 56 -6.93 -3.69 9.87
CA ASP A 56 -6.00 -2.87 10.66
C ASP A 56 -6.24 -1.38 10.48
N TRP A 57 -6.34 -0.92 9.22
CA TRP A 57 -6.61 0.48 8.92
C TRP A 57 -7.95 0.95 9.48
N GLN A 58 -8.98 0.12 9.45
CA GLN A 58 -10.27 0.51 10.03
C GLN A 58 -10.32 0.51 11.55
N ARG A 59 -9.55 -0.37 12.20
CA ARG A 59 -9.56 -0.49 13.66
C ARG A 59 -8.59 0.45 14.35
N LYS A 60 -7.57 0.91 13.63
CA LYS A 60 -6.40 1.59 14.19
C LYS A 60 -6.15 2.96 13.55
N SER A 61 -7.04 3.41 12.68
CA SER A 61 -7.04 4.76 12.13
C SER A 61 -8.46 5.30 11.97
N ASP A 62 -8.56 6.58 11.63
CA ASP A 62 -9.82 7.27 11.36
C ASP A 62 -10.21 7.24 9.87
N ILE A 63 -9.69 6.31 9.06
CA ILE A 63 -9.74 6.36 7.60
C ILE A 63 -11.16 6.53 7.01
N GLU A 64 -12.17 5.84 7.55
CA GLU A 64 -13.55 6.02 7.10
C GLU A 64 -14.11 7.41 7.44
N ARG A 65 -13.82 7.93 8.63
CA ARG A 65 -14.22 9.28 9.04
C ARG A 65 -13.56 10.31 8.12
N LEU A 66 -12.26 10.18 7.89
CA LEU A 66 -11.47 11.07 7.04
C LEU A 66 -11.98 11.10 5.60
N LEU A 67 -12.50 9.99 5.07
CA LEU A 67 -12.95 9.87 3.68
C LEU A 67 -14.44 10.10 3.48
N ARG A 68 -15.21 10.37 4.54
CA ARG A 68 -16.67 10.48 4.47
C ARG A 68 -17.20 11.42 3.38
N GLN A 69 -16.46 12.48 3.06
CA GLN A 69 -16.83 13.49 2.05
C GLN A 69 -15.99 13.42 0.78
N THR A 70 -15.18 12.37 0.60
CA THR A 70 -14.27 12.21 -0.53
C THR A 70 -14.70 11.02 -1.40
N LYS A 71 -14.78 11.22 -2.71
CA LYS A 71 -15.13 10.17 -3.67
C LYS A 71 -13.93 9.28 -4.00
N LEU A 72 -13.47 8.53 -3.00
CA LEU A 72 -12.37 7.58 -3.11
C LEU A 72 -12.84 6.21 -2.63
N ALA A 73 -12.70 5.19 -3.46
CA ALA A 73 -12.81 3.80 -2.99
C ALA A 73 -11.52 3.39 -2.29
N VAL A 74 -11.62 2.61 -1.21
CA VAL A 74 -10.46 2.05 -0.52
C VAL A 74 -10.58 0.54 -0.48
N ILE A 75 -9.54 -0.17 -0.92
CA ILE A 75 -9.44 -1.63 -0.86
C ILE A 75 -8.37 -1.99 0.15
N MET A 76 -8.75 -2.72 1.19
CA MET A 76 -7.85 -3.20 2.25
C MET A 76 -7.75 -4.73 2.15
N PRO A 77 -6.74 -5.27 1.45
CA PRO A 77 -6.56 -6.72 1.31
C PRO A 77 -5.79 -7.31 2.50
N ALA A 78 -5.81 -8.63 2.65
CA ALA A 78 -4.95 -9.36 3.58
C ALA A 78 -3.85 -10.16 2.84
N THR A 79 -2.59 -10.00 3.25
CA THR A 79 -1.45 -10.82 2.79
C THR A 79 -0.90 -11.74 3.90
N ASP A 80 -1.58 -11.83 5.03
CA ASP A 80 -1.12 -12.54 6.23
C ASP A 80 0.30 -12.09 6.60
N LEU A 81 1.20 -13.02 6.91
CA LEU A 81 2.61 -12.73 7.17
C LEU A 81 3.50 -12.96 5.93
N ALA A 82 2.93 -12.84 4.72
CA ALA A 82 3.61 -13.23 3.48
C ALA A 82 4.38 -12.10 2.77
N TRP A 83 4.47 -10.91 3.37
CA TRP A 83 5.25 -9.78 2.83
C TRP A 83 4.92 -9.45 1.38
N TYR A 84 3.65 -9.56 0.95
CA TYR A 84 3.27 -9.28 -0.44
C TYR A 84 4.21 -9.99 -1.44
N THR A 85 4.55 -11.25 -1.17
CA THR A 85 5.59 -12.02 -1.88
C THR A 85 5.05 -13.39 -2.26
N ASN A 86 5.39 -13.88 -3.46
CA ASN A 86 5.22 -15.30 -3.75
C ASN A 86 6.27 -16.05 -2.93
N THR A 87 5.79 -16.76 -1.91
CA THR A 87 6.64 -17.36 -0.87
C THR A 87 7.33 -18.62 -1.37
N ASP A 88 8.43 -18.98 -0.71
CA ASP A 88 9.18 -20.20 -1.01
C ASP A 88 8.41 -21.47 -0.59
N TYR A 89 7.45 -21.33 0.33
CA TYR A 89 6.51 -22.41 0.68
C TYR A 89 5.31 -22.55 -0.28
N GLY A 90 5.34 -21.89 -1.45
CA GLY A 90 4.42 -22.14 -2.55
C GLY A 90 3.13 -21.31 -2.57
N MET A 91 3.00 -20.30 -1.69
CA MET A 91 1.83 -19.41 -1.70
C MET A 91 2.11 -18.14 -2.48
N ASN A 92 1.40 -17.96 -3.59
CA ASN A 92 1.62 -16.87 -4.55
C ASN A 92 0.92 -15.56 -4.14
N TYR A 93 1.21 -15.03 -2.95
CA TYR A 93 0.55 -13.82 -2.43
C TYR A 93 0.81 -12.58 -3.29
N PHE A 94 2.00 -12.46 -3.90
CA PHE A 94 2.27 -11.32 -4.77
C PHE A 94 1.38 -11.34 -6.00
N ASP A 95 1.20 -12.49 -6.65
CA ASP A 95 0.30 -12.60 -7.82
C ASP A 95 -1.17 -12.42 -7.43
N ALA A 96 -1.56 -12.93 -6.26
CA ALA A 96 -2.91 -12.77 -5.73
C ALA A 96 -3.26 -11.28 -5.52
N ILE A 97 -2.32 -10.49 -5.00
CA ILE A 97 -2.53 -9.06 -4.74
C ILE A 97 -2.28 -8.20 -5.98
N SER A 98 -1.25 -8.48 -6.77
CA SER A 98 -0.85 -7.62 -7.90
C SER A 98 -1.68 -7.86 -9.17
N GLN A 99 -2.25 -9.07 -9.34
CA GLN A 99 -2.95 -9.45 -10.56
C GLN A 99 -4.40 -9.84 -10.30
N GLU A 100 -4.65 -10.76 -9.38
CA GLU A 100 -6.02 -11.28 -9.17
C GLU A 100 -6.91 -10.24 -8.48
N LEU A 101 -6.43 -9.61 -7.41
CA LEU A 101 -7.21 -8.64 -6.64
C LEU A 101 -7.72 -7.46 -7.50
N PRO A 102 -6.91 -6.79 -8.35
CA PRO A 102 -7.43 -5.77 -9.27
C PRO A 102 -8.54 -6.27 -10.20
N ARG A 103 -8.44 -7.50 -10.71
CA ARG A 103 -9.49 -8.11 -11.55
C ARG A 103 -10.76 -8.39 -10.75
N LYS A 104 -10.64 -8.84 -9.50
CA LYS A 104 -11.77 -9.04 -8.58
C LYS A 104 -12.46 -7.72 -8.27
N VAL A 105 -11.68 -6.68 -7.95
CA VAL A 105 -12.20 -5.33 -7.67
C VAL A 105 -12.95 -4.78 -8.88
N ALA A 106 -12.38 -4.86 -10.09
CA ALA A 106 -13.04 -4.40 -11.31
C ALA A 106 -14.34 -5.17 -11.62
N SER A 107 -14.40 -6.46 -11.30
CA SER A 107 -15.59 -7.30 -11.53
C SER A 107 -16.69 -7.07 -10.50
N LEU A 108 -16.35 -6.88 -9.23
CA LEU A 108 -17.30 -6.74 -8.14
C LEU A 108 -17.79 -5.29 -7.98
N PHE A 109 -16.95 -4.33 -8.36
CA PHE A 109 -17.19 -2.90 -8.22
C PHE A 109 -16.95 -2.17 -9.55
N PRO A 110 -17.84 -2.34 -10.54
CA PRO A 110 -17.69 -1.76 -11.88
C PRO A 110 -17.67 -0.22 -11.90
N GLN A 111 -18.05 0.44 -10.81
CA GLN A 111 -17.96 1.88 -10.62
C GLN A 111 -16.54 2.38 -10.33
N ILE A 112 -15.63 1.50 -9.91
CA ILE A 112 -14.21 1.85 -9.72
C ILE A 112 -13.55 2.01 -11.09
N SER A 113 -12.76 3.07 -11.24
CA SER A 113 -12.05 3.40 -12.47
C SER A 113 -11.13 2.26 -12.91
N THR A 114 -10.93 2.15 -14.22
CA THR A 114 -9.90 1.30 -14.82
C THR A 114 -8.67 2.10 -15.26
N LYS A 115 -8.67 3.42 -15.03
CA LYS A 115 -7.62 4.34 -15.50
C LYS A 115 -6.48 4.39 -14.49
N ARG A 116 -5.25 4.08 -14.93
CA ARG A 116 -4.02 4.16 -14.11
C ARG A 116 -3.91 5.43 -13.25
N LYS A 117 -4.23 6.60 -13.82
CA LYS A 117 -4.18 7.91 -13.14
C LYS A 117 -5.10 8.03 -11.89
N LYS A 118 -5.97 7.04 -11.69
CA LYS A 118 -6.94 6.92 -10.60
C LYS A 118 -6.70 5.69 -9.71
N HIS A 119 -5.59 4.98 -9.92
CA HIS A 119 -5.18 3.83 -9.10
C HIS A 119 -3.97 4.21 -8.25
N PHE A 120 -4.13 4.03 -6.94
CA PHE A 120 -3.12 4.40 -5.96
C PHE A 120 -2.87 3.22 -5.01
N VAL A 121 -1.68 3.16 -4.43
CA VAL A 121 -1.35 2.18 -3.40
C VAL A 121 -0.63 2.85 -2.25
N ALA A 122 -0.98 2.51 -1.02
CA ALA A 122 -0.29 3.00 0.17
C ALA A 122 -0.18 1.87 1.20
N GLY A 123 0.80 1.95 2.09
CA GLY A 123 0.89 1.02 3.19
C GLY A 123 1.88 1.45 4.25
N MET A 124 1.85 0.73 5.37
CA MET A 124 2.73 0.94 6.52
C MET A 124 3.68 -0.24 6.74
N SER A 125 4.91 -0.04 7.21
CA SER A 125 5.91 -1.11 7.51
C SER A 125 6.06 -2.15 6.38
N MET A 126 5.71 -3.42 6.62
CA MET A 126 5.59 -4.48 5.60
C MET A 126 4.71 -4.06 4.40
N GLY A 127 3.61 -3.36 4.66
CA GLY A 127 2.74 -2.76 3.65
C GLY A 127 3.36 -1.59 2.90
N GLY A 128 4.28 -0.85 3.51
CA GLY A 128 5.05 0.19 2.81
C GLY A 128 6.02 -0.44 1.78
N TYR A 129 6.70 -1.51 2.18
CA TYR A 129 7.46 -2.37 1.25
C TYR A 129 6.56 -2.94 0.15
N GLY A 130 5.39 -3.48 0.51
CA GLY A 130 4.41 -4.02 -0.43
C GLY A 130 3.90 -2.99 -1.43
N ALA A 131 3.62 -1.77 -0.98
CA ALA A 131 3.12 -0.68 -1.82
C ALA A 131 4.14 -0.30 -2.90
N PHE A 132 5.40 -0.11 -2.50
CA PHE A 132 6.48 0.20 -3.43
C PHE A 132 6.77 -0.98 -4.36
N LYS A 133 6.79 -2.21 -3.84
CA LYS A 133 6.97 -3.41 -4.66
C LYS A 133 5.90 -3.53 -5.75
N LEU A 134 4.62 -3.34 -5.40
CA LEU A 134 3.50 -3.38 -6.35
C LEU A 134 3.62 -2.29 -7.42
N ALA A 135 3.97 -1.07 -6.98
CA ALA A 135 4.15 0.06 -7.87
C ALA A 135 5.32 -0.13 -8.84
N PHE A 136 6.43 -0.71 -8.41
CA PHE A 136 7.62 -0.92 -9.23
C PHE A 136 7.52 -2.16 -10.14
N SER A 137 6.69 -3.13 -9.77
CA SER A 137 6.52 -4.38 -10.54
C SER A 137 5.44 -4.30 -11.62
N SER A 138 4.70 -3.20 -11.72
CA SER A 138 3.57 -3.06 -12.64
C SER A 138 3.42 -1.64 -13.18
N SER A 139 2.64 -1.46 -14.24
CA SER A 139 2.20 -0.14 -14.71
C SER A 139 0.83 0.26 -14.15
N TYR A 140 0.29 -0.48 -13.18
CA TYR A 140 -1.10 -0.34 -12.74
C TYR A 140 -1.35 0.90 -11.87
N PHE A 141 -0.34 1.36 -11.12
CA PHE A 141 -0.44 2.46 -10.17
C PHE A 141 0.21 3.74 -10.70
N SER A 142 -0.42 4.88 -10.42
CA SER A 142 0.13 6.22 -10.72
C SER A 142 0.75 6.91 -9.51
N TYR A 143 0.31 6.56 -8.29
CA TYR A 143 0.85 7.06 -7.03
C TYR A 143 1.08 5.89 -6.08
N ALA A 144 2.19 5.93 -5.35
CA ALA A 144 2.52 4.94 -4.33
C ALA A 144 3.05 5.62 -3.06
N ALA A 145 2.57 5.19 -1.89
CA ALA A 145 2.96 5.78 -0.61
C ALA A 145 3.43 4.74 0.41
N SER A 146 4.41 5.11 1.24
CA SER A 146 4.99 4.26 2.27
C SER A 146 5.11 5.02 3.60
N LEU A 147 4.45 4.53 4.66
CA LEU A 147 4.58 5.04 6.03
C LEU A 147 5.44 4.09 6.86
N SER A 148 6.59 4.55 7.35
CA SER A 148 7.57 3.72 8.07
C SER A 148 7.90 2.42 7.34
N GLY A 149 8.00 2.44 6.01
CA GLY A 149 8.15 1.22 5.22
C GLY A 149 9.49 0.53 5.44
N THR A 150 9.49 -0.80 5.33
CA THR A 150 10.73 -1.60 5.32
C THR A 150 11.46 -1.46 3.97
N LEU A 151 12.03 -0.28 3.72
CA LEU A 151 12.69 0.06 2.47
C LEU A 151 14.17 -0.33 2.49
N ILE A 152 14.45 -1.62 2.69
CA ILE A 152 15.79 -2.17 2.82
C ILE A 152 16.30 -2.78 1.51
N SER A 153 17.60 -2.67 1.25
CA SER A 153 18.25 -3.28 0.08
C SER A 153 18.87 -4.65 0.38
N SER A 154 18.87 -5.07 1.65
CA SER A 154 19.42 -6.33 2.12
C SER A 154 18.67 -6.74 3.39
N LEU A 155 18.42 -8.03 3.56
CA LEU A 155 17.81 -8.57 4.77
C LEU A 155 18.73 -8.48 5.99
N ASN A 156 20.05 -8.29 5.80
CA ASN A 156 21.00 -8.06 6.89
C ASN A 156 20.93 -6.64 7.48
N TYR A 157 19.84 -5.91 7.26
CA TYR A 157 19.60 -4.65 7.94
C TYR A 157 19.54 -4.90 9.46
N PRO A 158 20.23 -4.09 10.30
CA PRO A 158 20.30 -4.35 11.73
C PRO A 158 18.93 -4.55 12.38
N GLY A 159 18.78 -5.64 13.13
CA GLY A 159 17.54 -6.00 13.84
C GLY A 159 16.43 -6.61 12.96
N PHE A 160 16.54 -6.58 11.62
CA PHE A 160 15.47 -7.08 10.75
C PHE A 160 15.27 -8.59 10.88
N LEU A 161 16.35 -9.37 10.75
CA LEU A 161 16.26 -10.83 10.86
C LEU A 161 15.96 -11.30 12.29
N ASP A 162 16.19 -10.46 13.29
CA ASP A 162 15.93 -10.79 14.70
C ASP A 162 14.44 -10.70 15.07
N MET A 163 13.60 -10.09 14.22
CA MET A 163 12.15 -9.98 14.44
C MET A 163 11.44 -11.32 14.43
N GLU A 164 11.99 -12.32 13.74
CA GLU A 164 11.39 -13.64 13.59
C GLU A 164 12.45 -14.73 13.36
N LYS A 165 12.04 -15.99 13.50
CA LYS A 165 12.96 -17.13 13.29
C LYS A 165 13.47 -17.17 11.84
N GLN A 166 14.71 -17.64 11.63
CA GLN A 166 15.27 -17.80 10.28
C GLN A 166 14.38 -18.63 9.34
N ALA A 167 13.68 -19.64 9.87
CA ALA A 167 12.74 -20.46 9.09
C ALA A 167 11.57 -19.64 8.52
N TYR A 168 11.08 -18.63 9.25
CA TYR A 168 10.05 -17.73 8.75
C TYR A 168 10.58 -16.95 7.53
N TRP A 169 11.73 -16.29 7.67
CA TRP A 169 12.32 -15.51 6.58
C TRP A 169 12.66 -16.35 5.36
N LYS A 170 13.20 -17.55 5.56
CA LYS A 170 13.46 -18.50 4.48
C LYS A 170 12.17 -18.96 3.81
N GLY A 171 11.10 -19.15 4.56
CA GLY A 171 9.79 -19.46 3.99
C GLY A 171 9.25 -18.33 3.09
N ILE A 172 9.54 -17.06 3.40
CA ILE A 172 9.10 -15.92 2.60
C ILE A 172 10.00 -15.66 1.40
N PHE A 173 11.30 -15.52 1.63
CA PHE A 173 12.26 -15.02 0.64
C PHE A 173 13.17 -16.10 0.06
N GLY A 174 13.09 -17.35 0.56
CA GLY A 174 13.93 -18.46 0.16
C GLY A 174 15.36 -18.30 0.68
N ASP A 175 16.32 -18.45 -0.22
CA ASP A 175 17.73 -18.20 0.05
C ASP A 175 18.00 -16.71 0.34
N LEU A 176 18.20 -16.37 1.62
CA LEU A 176 18.30 -14.98 2.09
C LEU A 176 19.49 -14.23 1.47
N ASP A 177 20.56 -14.93 1.12
CA ASP A 177 21.73 -14.35 0.46
C ASP A 177 21.43 -13.91 -0.98
N LYS A 178 20.36 -14.43 -1.58
CA LYS A 178 19.87 -14.06 -2.91
C LYS A 178 18.79 -13.00 -2.90
N PHE A 179 18.48 -12.37 -1.76
CA PHE A 179 17.46 -11.31 -1.70
C PHE A 179 17.83 -10.11 -2.58
N SER A 180 19.05 -9.59 -2.42
CA SER A 180 19.52 -8.41 -3.15
C SER A 180 19.56 -8.69 -4.66
N GLY A 181 18.96 -7.84 -5.49
CA GLY A 181 18.85 -8.07 -6.94
C GLY A 181 17.77 -9.07 -7.37
N SER A 182 17.01 -9.63 -6.44
CA SER A 182 15.89 -10.52 -6.77
C SER A 182 14.62 -9.76 -7.17
N LYS A 183 13.56 -10.50 -7.50
CA LYS A 183 12.19 -9.97 -7.67
C LYS A 183 11.55 -9.42 -6.38
N ASN A 184 12.22 -9.59 -5.23
CA ASN A 184 11.79 -9.06 -3.94
C ASN A 184 12.60 -7.83 -3.52
N ASP A 185 13.66 -7.47 -4.25
CA ASP A 185 14.40 -6.24 -4.02
C ASP A 185 13.69 -5.06 -4.73
N ILE A 186 13.07 -4.18 -3.95
CA ILE A 186 12.33 -3.02 -4.47
C ILE A 186 13.21 -2.08 -5.29
N PHE A 187 14.51 -2.01 -5.04
CA PHE A 187 15.40 -1.12 -5.80
C PHE A 187 15.79 -1.73 -7.14
N GLU A 188 15.90 -3.05 -7.22
CA GLU A 188 16.06 -3.73 -8.50
C GLU A 188 14.79 -3.59 -9.35
N LEU A 189 13.61 -3.74 -8.73
CA LEU A 189 12.34 -3.50 -9.41
C LEU A 189 12.22 -2.06 -9.90
N ALA A 190 12.55 -1.07 -9.04
CA ALA A 190 12.52 0.34 -9.40
C ALA A 190 13.48 0.65 -10.56
N LYS A 191 14.70 0.11 -10.52
CA LYS A 191 15.68 0.25 -11.61
C LYS A 191 15.18 -0.38 -12.91
N ARG A 192 14.54 -1.56 -12.86
CA ARG A 192 13.97 -2.18 -14.06
C ARG A 192 12.88 -1.31 -14.64
N GLN A 193 11.94 -0.86 -13.82
CA GLN A 193 10.83 -0.01 -14.25
C GLN A 193 11.32 1.32 -14.84
N SER A 194 12.32 1.98 -14.23
CA SER A 194 12.87 3.25 -14.73
C SER A 194 13.46 3.14 -16.13
N ASN A 195 13.86 1.93 -16.56
CA ASN A 195 14.40 1.68 -17.89
C ASN A 195 13.35 1.25 -18.92
N THR A 196 12.07 1.14 -18.55
CA THR A 196 11.00 0.72 -19.48
C THR A 196 10.41 1.85 -20.31
N GLY A 197 10.67 3.12 -19.96
CA GLY A 197 10.09 4.29 -20.64
C GLY A 197 8.63 4.57 -20.29
N ILE A 198 8.02 3.81 -19.36
CA ILE A 198 6.68 4.14 -18.84
C ILE A 198 6.76 5.37 -17.93
N GLU A 199 5.64 6.09 -17.80
CA GLU A 199 5.50 7.13 -16.79
C GLU A 199 5.64 6.51 -15.38
N LEU A 200 6.65 6.94 -14.62
CA LEU A 200 6.90 6.40 -13.28
C LEU A 200 5.82 6.85 -12.29
N PRO A 201 5.45 6.00 -11.32
CA PRO A 201 4.55 6.44 -10.25
C PRO A 201 5.20 7.55 -9.43
N LYS A 202 4.40 8.53 -9.01
CA LYS A 202 4.83 9.48 -7.98
C LYS A 202 4.89 8.77 -6.63
N LEU A 203 5.93 9.05 -5.86
CA LEU A 203 6.18 8.39 -4.59
C LEU A 203 5.99 9.38 -3.43
N TYR A 204 5.36 8.89 -2.37
CA TYR A 204 5.33 9.54 -1.07
C TYR A 204 5.95 8.60 -0.04
N ALA A 205 6.78 9.14 0.84
CA ALA A 205 7.28 8.39 1.99
C ALA A 205 7.29 9.26 3.25
N TRP A 206 6.92 8.65 4.37
CA TRP A 206 7.11 9.23 5.68
C TRP A 206 7.77 8.21 6.60
N VAL A 207 8.65 8.66 7.49
CA VAL A 207 9.18 7.84 8.58
C VAL A 207 9.40 8.70 9.83
N GLY A 208 9.14 8.12 11.00
CA GLY A 208 9.43 8.76 12.28
C GLY A 208 10.93 8.81 12.56
N GLN A 209 11.42 9.89 13.16
CA GLN A 209 12.84 10.07 13.49
C GLN A 209 13.34 9.12 14.59
N GLN A 210 12.44 8.52 15.37
CA GLN A 210 12.76 7.52 16.40
C GLN A 210 12.50 6.09 15.92
N ASP A 211 11.90 5.92 14.75
CA ASP A 211 11.59 4.63 14.16
C ASP A 211 12.89 3.88 13.80
N PHE A 212 12.97 2.59 14.12
CA PHE A 212 14.14 1.75 13.79
C PHE A 212 14.38 1.62 12.28
N LEU A 213 13.39 1.94 11.43
CA LEU A 213 13.51 2.00 9.97
C LEU A 213 13.89 3.38 9.43
N TYR A 214 14.10 4.39 10.29
CA TYR A 214 14.53 5.73 9.87
C TYR A 214 15.77 5.66 8.98
N GLY A 215 16.82 4.96 9.44
CA GLY A 215 18.07 4.83 8.69
C GLY A 215 17.94 4.08 7.35
N ALA A 216 16.98 3.14 7.24
CA ALA A 216 16.66 2.49 5.96
C ALA A 216 16.03 3.47 4.98
N ASN A 217 15.04 4.24 5.44
CA ASN A 217 14.32 5.22 4.62
C ASN A 217 15.25 6.36 4.16
N GLU A 218 16.09 6.90 5.05
CA GLU A 218 17.10 7.92 4.71
C GLU A 218 18.04 7.48 3.57
N LYS A 219 18.34 6.18 3.48
CA LYS A 219 19.18 5.61 2.40
C LYS A 219 18.36 5.31 1.14
N ALA A 220 17.11 4.89 1.30
CA ALA A 220 16.24 4.48 0.20
C ALA A 220 15.86 5.68 -0.70
N ILE A 221 15.48 6.81 -0.09
CA ILE A 221 14.89 7.95 -0.80
C ILE A 221 15.85 8.57 -1.81
N PRO A 222 17.12 8.88 -1.48
CA PRO A 222 18.07 9.39 -2.46
C PRO A 222 18.34 8.40 -3.60
N ARG A 223 18.30 7.09 -3.33
CA ARG A 223 18.49 6.06 -4.36
C ARG A 223 17.33 6.04 -5.36
N LEU A 224 16.09 6.15 -4.89
CA LEU A 224 14.90 6.24 -5.75
C LEU A 224 14.91 7.53 -6.58
N ARG A 225 15.24 8.68 -5.99
CA ARG A 225 15.38 9.95 -6.72
C ARG A 225 16.44 9.88 -7.82
N LYS A 226 17.59 9.23 -7.55
CA LYS A 226 18.64 9.00 -8.56
C LYS A 226 18.19 8.12 -9.73
N MET A 227 17.15 7.31 -9.53
CA MET A 227 16.54 6.49 -10.60
C MET A 227 15.45 7.25 -11.37
N GLY A 228 15.23 8.53 -11.07
CA GLY A 228 14.27 9.38 -11.79
C GLY A 228 12.86 9.43 -11.19
N TYR A 229 12.63 8.80 -10.04
CA TYR A 229 11.34 8.90 -9.35
C TYR A 229 11.15 10.28 -8.71
N ASP A 230 9.94 10.83 -8.88
CA ASP A 230 9.46 11.96 -8.09
C ASP A 230 9.06 11.46 -6.70
N VAL A 231 9.80 11.86 -5.67
CA VAL A 231 9.63 11.38 -4.29
C VAL A 231 9.41 12.54 -3.34
N SER A 232 8.18 12.70 -2.87
CA SER A 232 7.84 13.48 -1.68
C SER A 232 8.24 12.69 -0.44
N TYR A 233 9.09 13.27 0.40
CA TYR A 233 9.60 12.59 1.59
C TYR A 233 9.58 13.51 2.79
N GLU A 234 8.98 13.03 3.87
CA GLU A 234 8.76 13.77 5.11
C GLU A 234 9.28 12.98 6.31
N THR A 235 9.88 13.67 7.28
CA THR A 235 10.29 13.08 8.55
C THR A 235 9.98 14.03 9.69
N ASN A 236 9.54 13.47 10.82
CA ASN A 236 9.18 14.21 12.01
C ASN A 236 9.44 13.33 13.25
N PRO A 237 9.41 13.91 14.46
CA PRO A 237 9.32 13.10 15.68
C PRO A 237 8.17 12.10 15.56
N GLY A 238 8.52 10.83 15.77
CA GLY A 238 7.62 9.71 15.70
C GLY A 238 8.36 8.38 15.70
N ASP A 239 7.61 7.32 16.01
CA ASP A 239 8.09 5.95 16.15
C ASP A 239 7.22 5.00 15.31
N HIS A 240 7.46 3.70 15.39
CA HIS A 240 6.82 2.65 14.61
C HIS A 240 5.41 2.29 15.12
N GLU A 241 4.54 3.30 15.24
CA GLU A 241 3.25 3.19 15.93
C GLU A 241 2.05 3.70 15.13
N TRP A 242 0.88 3.10 15.40
CA TRP A 242 -0.38 3.41 14.69
C TRP A 242 -0.83 4.85 14.84
N TYR A 243 -0.51 5.51 15.95
CA TYR A 243 -0.79 6.94 16.13
C TYR A 243 -0.21 7.76 14.96
N TYR A 244 1.02 7.49 14.56
CA TYR A 244 1.67 8.22 13.48
C TYR A 244 1.11 7.83 12.13
N TRP A 245 0.88 6.55 11.86
CA TRP A 245 0.33 6.12 10.57
C TRP A 245 -1.10 6.63 10.35
N SER A 246 -1.93 6.67 11.40
CA SER A 246 -3.26 7.29 11.39
C SER A 246 -3.21 8.80 11.12
N LYS A 247 -2.15 9.48 11.57
CA LYS A 247 -1.95 10.89 11.27
C LYS A 247 -1.47 11.11 9.84
N TYR A 248 -0.43 10.40 9.40
CA TYR A 248 0.22 10.64 8.11
C TYR A 248 -0.51 10.01 6.92
N ILE A 249 -1.50 9.13 7.13
CA ILE A 249 -2.41 8.75 6.05
C ILE A 249 -3.20 9.96 5.54
N GLU A 250 -3.51 10.95 6.38
CA GLU A 250 -4.18 12.18 5.94
C GLU A 250 -3.31 13.00 4.99
N ASN A 251 -1.99 13.09 5.23
CA ASN A 251 -1.05 13.73 4.30
C ASN A 251 -1.06 13.03 2.93
N ILE A 252 -1.13 11.70 2.91
CA ILE A 252 -1.27 10.94 1.65
C ILE A 252 -2.58 11.31 0.95
N LEU A 253 -3.70 11.38 1.68
CA LEU A 253 -4.99 11.77 1.09
C LEU A 253 -4.95 13.18 0.48
N GLN A 254 -4.28 14.13 1.14
CA GLN A 254 -4.08 15.49 0.62
C GLN A 254 -3.17 15.52 -0.62
N TRP A 255 -2.16 14.66 -0.66
CA TRP A 255 -1.20 14.56 -1.76
C TRP A 255 -1.78 13.89 -3.02
N LEU A 256 -2.69 12.94 -2.86
CA LEU A 256 -3.31 12.22 -3.98
C LEU A 256 -4.23 13.14 -4.82
N PRO A 257 -4.34 12.91 -6.15
CA PRO A 257 -5.18 13.71 -7.04
C PRO A 257 -6.67 13.31 -6.94
N ILE A 258 -7.25 13.41 -5.74
CA ILE A 258 -8.59 12.89 -5.39
C ILE A 258 -9.59 13.96 -4.97
N ASN A 259 -9.20 15.25 -5.02
CA ASN A 259 -9.99 16.37 -4.50
C ASN A 259 -10.44 16.11 -3.05
N TYR A 260 -9.48 15.73 -2.19
CA TYR A 260 -9.73 15.38 -0.80
C TYR A 260 -10.51 16.49 -0.07
N GLN A 261 -11.61 16.13 0.56
CA GLN A 261 -12.44 17.02 1.37
C GLN A 261 -12.11 16.77 2.84
N ALA A 262 -11.22 17.60 3.39
CA ALA A 262 -10.82 17.50 4.79
C ALA A 262 -12.00 17.87 5.71
N GLU A 263 -12.14 17.14 6.81
CA GLU A 263 -13.15 17.44 7.83
C GLU A 263 -12.85 18.77 8.52
N LYS A 264 -13.91 19.49 8.91
CA LYS A 264 -13.76 20.75 9.66
C LYS A 264 -13.26 20.46 11.08
N ARG A 265 -12.10 21.02 11.44
CA ARG A 265 -11.54 20.98 12.81
C ARG A 265 -11.45 22.41 13.34
N LEU A 266 -12.34 22.77 14.27
CA LEU A 266 -12.42 24.12 14.83
C LEU A 266 -11.32 24.44 15.84
N SER A 267 -10.63 23.41 16.32
CA SER A 267 -9.54 23.45 17.30
C SER A 267 -8.56 22.32 17.02
#